data_AF-A0A3C0K8S4-F1
#
_entry.id   AF-A0A3C0K8S4-F1
#
_cell.length_a   1.000
_cell.length_b   1.000
_cell.length_c   1.000
_cell.angle_alpha   90.00
_cell.angle_beta   90.00
_cell.angle_gamma   90.00
#
_symmetry.space_group_name_H-M   'P 1'
#
loop_
_entity.id
_entity.type
_entity.pdbx_description
1 polymer ?
#
loop_
_entity_poly.entity_id
_entity_poly.type
_entity_poly.pdbx_seq_one_letter_code
_entity_poly.pdbx_strand_id
1 'polypeptide(L)'
;MNKEELRVNQFIGIIVGLVGSLMTANFWPTIKNNVGGWGGAILWGVALGGLFGSVGHLSTLGKYVSKSNNPLINSLVGLLLPFVLIGILLLLRNIN
;
A
#
# COMPACT_ATOMS: atom_id res chain seq x y z
N MET A 1 18.71 -8.63 5.25
CA MET A 1 18.20 -8.53 3.88
C MET A 1 19.14 -7.64 3.09
N ASN A 2 19.67 -8.13 1.98
CA ASN A 2 20.59 -7.36 1.14
C ASN A 2 19.79 -6.33 0.30
N LYS A 3 20.44 -5.23 -0.14
CA LYS A 3 19.80 -4.20 -0.98
C LYS A 3 19.24 -4.77 -2.28
N GLU A 4 19.89 -5.79 -2.84
CA GLU A 4 19.42 -6.47 -4.06
C GLU A 4 18.13 -7.27 -3.83
N GLU A 5 18.07 -8.05 -2.74
CA GLU A 5 16.85 -8.77 -2.34
C GLU A 5 15.68 -7.80 -2.07
N LEU A 6 15.96 -6.65 -1.46
CA LEU A 6 14.95 -5.62 -1.22
C LEU A 6 14.40 -5.04 -2.53
N ARG A 7 15.27 -4.77 -3.51
CA ARG A 7 14.84 -4.30 -4.84
C ARG A 7 14.02 -5.35 -5.59
N VAL A 8 14.40 -6.62 -5.50
CA VAL A 8 13.66 -7.72 -6.11
C VAL A 8 12.28 -7.87 -5.46
N ASN A 9 12.20 -7.81 -4.14
CA ASN A 9 10.92 -7.86 -3.42
C ASN A 9 10.03 -6.65 -3.74
N GLN A 10 10.61 -5.45 -3.87
CA GLN A 10 9.89 -4.25 -4.32
C GLN A 10 9.34 -4.42 -5.74
N PHE A 11 10.15 -4.93 -6.66
CA PHE A 11 9.75 -5.17 -8.03
C PHE A 11 8.63 -6.22 -8.13
N ILE A 12 8.75 -7.34 -7.43
CA ILE A 12 7.72 -8.38 -7.36
C ILE A 12 6.44 -7.81 -6.74
N GLY A 13 6.54 -7.04 -5.66
CA GLY A 13 5.41 -6.36 -5.05
C GLY A 13 4.67 -5.45 -6.03
N ILE A 14 5.41 -4.63 -6.78
CA ILE A 14 4.85 -3.75 -7.82
C ILE A 14 4.11 -4.56 -8.89
N ILE A 15 4.70 -5.66 -9.39
CA ILE A 15 4.04 -6.54 -10.37
C ILE A 15 2.74 -7.11 -9.81
N VAL A 16 2.77 -7.65 -8.58
CA VAL A 16 1.58 -8.24 -7.94
C VAL A 16 0.49 -7.18 -7.73
N GLY A 17 0.86 -5.98 -7.27
CA GLY A 17 -0.07 -4.87 -7.08
C GLY A 17 -0.70 -4.37 -8.38
N LEU A 18 0.09 -4.31 -9.46
CA LEU A 18 -0.39 -3.99 -10.81
C LEU A 18 -1.36 -5.04 -11.33
N VAL A 19 -0.98 -6.31 -11.29
CA VAL A 19 -1.83 -7.42 -11.76
C VAL A 19 -3.15 -7.44 -10.98
N GLY A 20 -3.09 -7.36 -9.65
CA GLY A 20 -4.28 -7.30 -8.80
C GLY A 20 -5.18 -6.12 -9.14
N SER A 21 -4.61 -4.93 -9.34
CA SER A 21 -5.40 -3.73 -9.65
C SER A 21 -6.00 -3.76 -11.06
N LEU A 22 -5.28 -4.32 -12.03
CA LEU A 22 -5.82 -4.55 -13.38
C LEU A 22 -6.96 -5.57 -13.35
N MET A 23 -6.83 -6.66 -12.58
CA MET A 23 -7.92 -7.61 -12.37
C MET A 23 -9.13 -6.93 -11.72
N THR A 24 -8.94 -6.21 -10.61
CA THR A 24 -10.02 -5.47 -9.95
C THR A 24 -10.67 -4.44 -10.88
N ALA A 25 -9.90 -3.71 -11.68
CA ALA A 25 -10.44 -2.72 -12.60
C ALA A 25 -11.23 -3.35 -13.76
N ASN A 26 -10.86 -4.55 -14.19
CA ASN A 26 -11.51 -5.26 -15.29
C ASN A 26 -12.80 -5.96 -14.83
N PHE A 27 -12.80 -6.53 -13.63
CA PHE A 27 -13.95 -7.24 -13.07
C PHE A 27 -14.88 -6.36 -12.22
N TRP A 28 -14.44 -5.18 -11.79
CA TRP A 28 -15.21 -4.24 -10.97
C TRP A 28 -15.20 -2.81 -11.55
N PRO A 29 -16.04 -2.54 -12.56
CA PRO A 29 -16.07 -1.26 -13.28
C PRO A 29 -16.33 -0.06 -12.36
N THR A 30 -17.15 -0.24 -11.32
CA THR A 30 -17.45 0.81 -10.33
C THR A 30 -16.20 1.26 -9.57
N ILE A 31 -15.34 0.30 -9.17
CA ILE A 31 -14.08 0.62 -8.47
C ILE A 31 -13.15 1.36 -9.43
N LYS A 32 -12.99 0.85 -10.66
CA LYS A 32 -12.17 1.51 -11.71
C LYS A 32 -12.55 2.97 -11.90
N ASN A 33 -13.84 3.27 -12.02
CA ASN A 33 -14.30 4.64 -12.26
C ASN A 33 -14.05 5.55 -11.05
N ASN A 34 -14.22 5.02 -9.82
CA ASN A 34 -13.97 5.78 -8.60
C ASN A 34 -12.48 6.06 -8.33
N VAL A 35 -11.56 5.23 -8.86
CA VAL A 35 -10.12 5.43 -8.68
C VAL A 35 -9.47 6.24 -9.81
N GLY A 36 -10.23 6.76 -10.78
CA GLY A 36 -9.70 7.57 -11.89
C GLY A 36 -9.49 6.79 -13.20
N GLY A 37 -10.28 5.74 -13.44
CA GLY A 37 -10.22 4.94 -14.66
C GLY A 37 -9.01 4.01 -14.70
N TRP A 38 -8.55 3.66 -15.91
CA TRP A 38 -7.38 2.80 -16.11
C TRP A 38 -6.08 3.43 -15.59
N GLY A 39 -5.88 4.73 -15.81
CA GLY A 39 -4.69 5.44 -15.29
C GLY A 39 -4.66 5.42 -13.76
N GLY A 40 -5.82 5.64 -13.13
CA GLY A 40 -6.00 5.50 -11.69
C GLY A 40 -5.70 4.10 -11.16
N ALA A 41 -6.28 3.06 -11.77
CA ALA A 41 -6.07 1.68 -11.38
C ALA A 41 -4.58 1.26 -11.47
N ILE A 42 -3.87 1.70 -12.51
CA ILE A 42 -2.43 1.45 -12.67
C ILE A 42 -1.62 2.14 -11.56
N LEU A 43 -1.89 3.42 -11.29
CA LEU A 43 -1.20 4.18 -10.24
C LEU A 43 -1.44 3.59 -8.84
N TRP A 44 -2.69 3.21 -8.53
CA TRP A 44 -3.02 2.53 -7.28
C TRP A 44 -2.36 1.16 -7.18
N GLY A 45 -2.29 0.40 -8.27
CA GLY A 45 -1.61 -0.89 -8.29
C GLY A 45 -0.11 -0.80 -8.08
N VAL A 46 0.55 0.16 -8.70
CA VAL A 46 1.97 0.44 -8.46
C VAL A 46 2.20 0.89 -7.01
N ALA A 47 1.35 1.78 -6.48
CA ALA A 47 1.47 2.28 -5.12
C ALA A 47 1.28 1.17 -4.07
N LEU A 48 0.22 0.36 -4.20
CA LEU A 48 -0.02 -0.79 -3.32
C LEU A 48 1.10 -1.82 -3.46
N GLY A 49 1.51 -2.11 -4.69
CA GLY A 49 2.58 -3.06 -4.95
C GLY A 49 3.94 -2.60 -4.40
N GLY A 50 4.27 -1.31 -4.48
CA GLY A 50 5.44 -0.73 -3.84
C GLY A 50 5.38 -0.80 -2.31
N LEU A 51 4.21 -0.56 -1.73
CA LEU A 51 3.98 -0.71 -0.29
C LEU A 51 4.18 -2.17 0.15
N PHE A 52 3.52 -3.13 -0.51
CA PHE A 52 3.66 -4.56 -0.21
C PHE A 52 5.04 -5.11 -0.57
N GLY A 53 5.73 -4.58 -1.56
CA GLY A 53 7.11 -4.95 -1.86
C GLY A 53 8.11 -4.42 -0.81
N SER A 54 7.68 -3.48 0.03
CA SER A 54 8.50 -2.83 1.06
C SER A 54 8.20 -3.31 2.49
N VAL A 55 7.61 -4.51 2.69
CA VAL A 55 7.22 -5.02 4.04
C VAL A 55 8.33 -4.89 5.09
N GLY A 56 9.60 -5.06 4.70
CA GLY A 56 10.74 -4.86 5.61
C GLY A 56 10.87 -3.43 6.15
N HIS A 57 10.53 -2.42 5.34
CA HIS A 57 10.45 -1.03 5.77
C HIS A 57 9.15 -0.73 6.52
N LEU A 58 8.03 -1.40 6.19
CA LEU A 58 6.78 -1.29 6.95
C LEU A 58 6.95 -1.77 8.40
N SER A 59 7.70 -2.85 8.62
CA SER A 59 8.10 -3.29 9.98
C SER A 59 8.88 -2.22 10.73
N THR A 60 9.78 -1.50 10.05
CA THR A 60 10.56 -0.43 10.68
C THR A 60 9.66 0.75 11.06
N LEU A 61 8.82 1.20 10.13
CA LEU A 61 7.82 2.26 10.34
C LEU A 61 6.84 1.90 11.46
N GLY A 62 6.28 0.70 11.44
CA GLY A 62 5.36 0.28 12.49
C GLY A 62 6.03 0.07 13.84
N LYS A 63 7.32 -0.27 13.90
CA LYS A 63 8.06 -0.31 15.16
C LYS A 63 8.14 1.06 15.83
N TYR A 64 8.30 2.13 15.06
CA TYR A 64 8.29 3.50 15.60
C TYR A 64 6.97 3.85 16.29
N VAL A 65 5.86 3.31 15.78
CA VAL A 65 4.50 3.61 16.28
C VAL A 65 4.07 2.65 17.38
N SER A 66 4.20 1.34 17.15
CA SER A 66 3.77 0.29 18.08
C SER A 66 4.70 0.13 19.28
N LYS A 67 5.98 0.53 19.14
CA LYS A 67 7.09 0.26 20.08
C LYS A 67 7.22 -1.23 20.47
N SER A 68 6.66 -2.12 19.67
CA SER A 68 6.69 -3.56 19.89
C SER A 68 7.93 -4.19 19.26
N ASN A 69 8.43 -5.27 19.86
CA ASN A 69 9.49 -6.10 19.27
C ASN A 69 8.97 -7.15 18.29
N ASN A 70 7.65 -7.23 18.07
CA ASN A 70 7.06 -8.21 17.15
C ASN A 70 7.03 -7.65 15.70
N PRO A 71 7.79 -8.24 14.75
CA PRO A 71 7.87 -7.73 13.38
C PRO A 71 6.57 -7.85 12.59
N LEU A 72 5.70 -8.83 12.88
CA LEU A 72 4.41 -8.98 12.20
C LEU A 72 3.44 -7.86 12.60
N ILE A 73 3.35 -7.59 13.90
CA ILE A 73 2.53 -6.47 14.43
C ILE A 73 3.03 -5.15 13.84
N ASN A 74 4.34 -4.98 13.76
CA ASN A 74 4.93 -3.76 13.22
C ASN A 74 4.65 -3.62 11.72
N SER A 75 4.79 -4.67 10.91
CA SER A 75 4.43 -4.61 9.49
C SER A 75 2.95 -4.27 9.28
N LEU A 76 2.05 -4.83 10.09
CA LEU A 76 0.61 -4.51 10.07
C LEU A 76 0.35 -3.04 10.42
N VAL A 77 0.95 -2.55 11.51
CA VAL A 77 0.81 -1.14 11.93
C VAL A 77 1.38 -0.20 10.86
N GLY A 78 2.55 -0.52 10.30
CA GLY A 78 3.17 0.23 9.21
C GLY A 78 2.33 0.24 7.95
N LEU A 79 1.67 -0.87 7.61
CA LEU A 79 0.75 -0.97 6.48
C LEU A 79 -0.53 -0.15 6.70
N LEU A 80 -1.08 -0.15 7.92
CA LEU A 80 -2.32 0.54 8.26
C LEU A 80 -2.16 2.05 8.40
N LEU A 81 -0.96 2.52 8.76
CA LEU A 81 -0.67 3.93 9.02
C LEU A 81 -1.11 4.89 7.89
N PRO A 82 -0.79 4.63 6.60
CA PRO A 82 -1.20 5.48 5.50
C PRO A 82 -2.72 5.52 5.33
N PHE A 83 -3.43 4.40 5.54
CA PHE A 83 -4.88 4.36 5.44
C PHE A 83 -5.56 5.15 6.56
N VAL A 84 -5.04 5.08 7.78
CA VAL A 84 -5.52 5.89 8.92
C VAL A 84 -5.30 7.38 8.64
N LEU A 85 -4.12 7.76 8.14
CA LEU A 85 -3.82 9.14 7.73
C LEU A 85 -4.77 9.66 6.65
N ILE A 86 -5.02 8.86 5.61
CA ILE A 86 -5.99 9.21 4.56
C ILE A 86 -7.39 9.37 5.15
N GLY A 87 -7.83 8.46 6.03
CA GLY A 87 -9.12 8.55 6.72
C GLY A 87 -9.27 9.84 7.53
N ILE A 88 -8.23 10.21 8.30
CA ILE A 88 -8.21 11.46 9.07
C ILE A 88 -8.27 12.68 8.13
N LEU A 89 -7.49 12.69 7.04
CA LEU A 89 -7.51 13.79 6.07
C LEU A 89 -8.87 13.95 5.40
N LEU A 90 -9.54 12.84 5.07
CA LEU A 90 -10.89 12.85 4.50
C LEU A 90 -11.92 13.38 5.50
N LEU A 91 -11.83 12.99 6.78
CA LEU A 91 -12.69 13.52 7.83
C LEU A 91 -12.47 15.03 8.00
N LEU A 92 -11.22 15.49 8.07
CA LEU A 92 -10.90 16.92 8.19
C LEU A 92 -11.40 17.73 6.98
N ARG A 93 -11.29 17.18 5.76
CA ARG A 93 -11.85 17.82 4.57
C ARG A 93 -13.37 17.96 4.62
N ASN A 94 -14.07 17.00 5.23
CA ASN A 94 -15.54 16.99 5.27
C ASN A 94 -16.14 17.84 6.40
N ILE A 95 -15.31 18.30 7.34
CA ILE A 95 -15.70 19.17 8.45
C ILE A 95 -15.54 20.66 8.09
N ASN A 96 -14.73 20.98 7.07
CA ASN A 96 -14.56 22.31 6.48
C ASN A 96 -15.45 22.51 5.25
#